data_AF-A0AAC9XKH6-F1
#
_entry.id   AF-A0AAC9XKH6-F1
#
_cell.length_a   1.000
_cell.length_b   1.000
_cell.length_c   1.000
_cell.angle_alpha   90.00
_cell.angle_beta   90.00
_cell.angle_gamma   90.00
#
_symmetry.space_group_name_H-M   'P 1'
#
loop_
_entity.id
_entity.type
_entity.pdbx_description
1 polymer ?
#
loop_
_entity_poly.entity_id
_entity_poly.type
_entity_poly.pdbx_seq_one_letter_code
_entity_poly.pdbx_strand_id
1 'polypeptide(L)'
;MSLKNLKKLILIISSFSIIACSQNQGGSNASKTSSDSLAYLNGGAGDWVIKVDNFTINQTNFTKDLEASLVLQGATPEQIAMYANDATTKQIYADQLINSILLLNKAEAEKFFETEEAKDFINLSIRNIKFQYYVTKLMADASKNIPDPTPEQAQAFFEQAKDQLTQMYGITAYNTETAPYIAQLYKNAYAQQLVERDIQDLKDKAVIERNTAVLGEASILPPQIGDSNATAIPQQGTNLPQQGVDNNLLPRTNN
;
A
#
# COMPACT_ATOMS: atom_id res chain seq x y z
N MET A 1 28.34 -5.42 6.65
CA MET A 1 28.12 -4.23 5.81
C MET A 1 28.51 -2.99 6.62
N SER A 2 29.38 -2.10 6.11
CA SER A 2 29.93 -0.96 6.87
C SER A 2 28.94 0.22 6.96
N LEU A 3 28.85 0.82 8.16
CA LEU A 3 28.03 2.01 8.50
C LEU A 3 28.18 3.18 7.53
N LYS A 4 29.29 3.24 6.76
CA LYS A 4 29.58 4.32 5.81
C LYS A 4 28.75 4.26 4.52
N ASN A 5 28.16 3.10 4.19
CA ASN A 5 27.39 2.96 2.94
C ASN A 5 25.89 3.26 3.10
N LEU A 6 25.37 3.40 4.33
CA LEU A 6 23.96 3.70 4.59
C LEU A 6 23.60 5.17 4.35
N LYS A 7 24.58 6.09 4.37
CA LYS A 7 24.39 7.53 4.11
C LYS A 7 24.09 7.87 2.64
N LYS A 8 24.07 6.88 1.74
CA LYS A 8 23.84 7.07 0.30
C LYS A 8 22.51 6.49 -0.20
N LEU A 9 21.60 6.09 0.69
CA LEU A 9 20.23 5.82 0.28
C LEU A 9 19.52 7.16 0.06
N ILE A 10 19.70 7.72 -1.14
CA ILE A 10 18.88 8.82 -1.64
C ILE A 10 17.45 8.28 -1.67
N LEU A 11 16.64 8.81 -0.77
CA LEU A 11 15.21 8.58 -0.70
C LEU A 11 14.62 9.26 -1.94
N ILE A 12 14.49 8.50 -3.04
CA ILE A 12 13.87 8.98 -4.27
C ILE A 12 12.38 9.13 -3.96
N ILE A 13 11.99 10.35 -3.61
CA ILE A 13 10.61 10.80 -3.51
C ILE A 13 10.07 10.72 -4.95
N SER A 14 9.51 9.57 -5.30
CA SER A 14 8.85 9.38 -6.59
C SER A 14 7.52 10.11 -6.53
N SER A 15 7.51 11.33 -7.06
CA SER A 15 6.30 11.93 -7.60
C SER A 15 5.72 10.97 -8.64
N PHE A 16 4.54 10.43 -8.34
CA PHE A 16 3.79 9.59 -9.27
C PHE A 16 3.67 10.32 -10.62
N SER A 17 4.39 9.82 -11.62
CA SER A 17 4.25 10.28 -13.00
C SER A 17 3.03 9.59 -13.58
N ILE A 18 1.90 10.29 -13.66
CA ILE A 18 0.71 9.78 -14.36
C ILE A 18 0.65 10.45 -15.72
N ILE A 19 0.90 9.65 -16.74
CA ILE A 19 0.67 10.00 -18.15
C ILE A 19 -0.85 10.03 -18.33
N ALA A 20 -1.40 11.22 -18.56
CA ALA A 20 -2.80 11.40 -18.94
C ALA A 20 -2.94 11.21 -20.46
N CYS A 21 -3.72 10.21 -20.88
CA CYS A 21 -4.37 10.21 -22.17
C CYS A 21 -5.89 10.20 -21.93
N SER A 22 -6.51 11.35 -22.19
CA SER A 22 -7.94 11.60 -22.03
C SER A 22 -8.77 10.80 -23.03
N GLN A 23 -9.97 10.37 -22.63
CA GLN A 23 -11.17 10.44 -23.47
C GLN A 23 -12.43 10.53 -22.60
N ASN A 24 -13.23 11.53 -22.90
CA ASN A 24 -14.36 12.07 -22.17
C ASN A 24 -15.65 11.25 -22.39
N GLN A 25 -16.52 11.08 -21.37
CA GLN A 25 -17.99 11.23 -21.47
C GLN A 25 -18.75 10.94 -20.15
N GLY A 26 -19.18 12.04 -19.48
CA GLY A 26 -20.57 12.33 -19.08
C GLY A 26 -21.31 11.48 -18.02
N GLY A 27 -21.78 12.15 -16.96
CA GLY A 27 -22.97 11.73 -16.19
C GLY A 27 -23.07 12.25 -14.76
N SER A 28 -23.46 13.51 -14.56
CA SER A 28 -23.62 14.13 -13.24
C SER A 28 -24.81 13.59 -12.43
N ASN A 29 -24.60 13.24 -11.16
CA ASN A 29 -25.46 13.69 -10.05
C ASN A 29 -24.90 13.35 -8.66
N ALA A 30 -25.17 14.26 -7.72
CA ALA A 30 -25.02 14.19 -6.25
C ALA A 30 -23.64 14.55 -5.66
N SER A 31 -23.47 15.87 -5.54
CA SER A 31 -22.64 16.60 -4.57
C SER A 31 -22.66 15.99 -3.15
N LYS A 32 -21.48 15.55 -2.71
CA LYS A 32 -20.93 15.93 -1.40
C LYS A 32 -19.51 16.44 -1.66
N THR A 33 -19.32 17.71 -1.31
CA THR A 33 -18.08 18.49 -1.27
C THR A 33 -16.79 17.68 -1.19
N SER A 34 -15.78 18.11 -1.95
CA SER A 34 -14.42 17.59 -1.90
C SER A 34 -13.98 17.34 -0.45
N SER A 35 -13.43 16.17 -0.22
CA SER A 35 -12.79 15.80 1.03
C SER A 35 -11.81 16.89 1.44
N ASP A 36 -11.98 17.50 2.62
CA ASP A 36 -10.97 18.39 3.19
C ASP A 36 -9.73 17.55 3.55
N SER A 37 -8.90 17.29 2.53
CA SER A 37 -7.72 16.44 2.59
C SER A 37 -6.61 17.03 3.44
N LEU A 38 -6.79 18.27 3.92
CA LEU A 38 -5.85 18.99 4.77
C LEU A 38 -6.40 19.23 6.17
N ALA A 39 -7.71 19.15 6.40
CA ALA A 39 -8.36 19.45 7.69
C ALA A 39 -7.66 18.81 8.90
N TYR A 40 -7.27 17.54 8.77
CA TYR A 40 -6.66 16.78 9.86
C TYR A 40 -5.29 17.33 10.30
N LEU A 41 -4.60 18.08 9.43
CA LEU A 41 -3.31 18.70 9.73
C LEU A 41 -3.48 20.02 10.49
N ASN A 42 -4.60 20.72 10.30
CA ASN A 42 -4.78 22.05 10.88
C ASN A 42 -4.93 21.98 12.42
N GLY A 43 -4.18 22.83 13.12
CA GLY A 43 -4.11 22.87 14.58
C GLY A 43 -3.17 21.81 15.18
N GLY A 44 -3.62 21.23 16.30
CA GLY A 44 -2.83 20.31 17.14
C GLY A 44 -2.29 20.96 18.42
N ALA A 45 -1.64 20.18 19.28
CA ALA A 45 -1.01 20.68 20.51
C ALA A 45 0.48 21.00 20.29
N GLY A 46 1.03 21.87 21.15
CA GLY A 46 2.41 22.37 21.07
C GLY A 46 2.53 23.65 20.24
N ASP A 47 3.77 24.10 20.01
CA ASP A 47 4.04 25.27 19.17
C ASP A 47 3.70 25.00 17.70
N TRP A 48 3.51 26.08 16.94
CA TRP A 48 3.35 26.02 15.50
C TRP A 48 4.65 25.56 14.83
N VAL A 49 4.53 24.72 13.81
CA VAL A 49 5.65 24.26 12.96
C VAL A 49 5.55 24.91 11.59
N ILE A 50 4.36 24.96 11.01
CA ILE A 50 4.09 25.54 9.69
C ILE A 50 2.90 26.48 9.77
N LYS A 51 2.99 27.64 9.14
CA LYS A 51 1.86 28.54 8.89
C LYS A 51 1.84 28.93 7.41
N VAL A 52 0.71 28.70 6.74
CA VAL A 52 0.47 29.08 5.35
C VAL A 52 -0.91 29.75 5.31
N ASP A 53 -0.96 31.06 5.06
CA ASP A 53 -2.18 31.86 5.14
C ASP A 53 -2.95 31.62 6.46
N ASN A 54 -4.21 31.16 6.38
CA ASN A 54 -5.07 30.86 7.51
C ASN A 54 -4.92 29.41 8.04
N PHE A 55 -3.92 28.68 7.54
CA PHE A 55 -3.68 27.28 7.87
C PHE A 55 -2.45 27.17 8.79
N THR A 56 -2.59 26.49 9.93
CA THR A 56 -1.50 26.32 10.91
C THR A 56 -1.35 24.86 11.27
N ILE A 57 -0.15 24.29 11.18
CA ILE A 57 0.16 22.95 11.67
C ILE A 57 1.01 23.07 12.93
N ASN A 58 0.55 22.51 14.04
CA ASN A 58 1.31 22.45 15.30
C ASN A 58 2.10 21.14 15.42
N GLN A 59 3.06 21.13 16.34
CA GLN A 59 4.01 20.03 16.57
C GLN A 59 3.36 18.65 16.57
N THR A 60 2.25 18.47 17.30
CA THR A 60 1.60 17.15 17.40
C THR A 60 1.12 16.62 16.06
N ASN A 61 0.48 17.45 15.24
CA ASN A 61 -0.05 17.02 13.95
C ASN A 61 1.08 16.82 12.95
N PHE A 62 2.06 17.73 12.92
CA PHE A 62 3.25 17.59 12.08
C PHE A 62 4.00 16.28 12.35
N THR A 63 4.25 15.95 13.62
CA THR A 63 4.97 14.71 13.99
C THR A 63 4.19 13.45 13.62
N LYS A 64 2.88 13.40 13.93
CA LYS A 64 2.05 12.24 13.56
C LYS A 64 2.02 12.01 12.06
N ASP A 65 1.91 13.09 11.30
CA ASP A 65 1.84 13.03 9.85
C ASP A 65 3.20 12.62 9.23
N LEU A 66 4.30 13.17 9.75
CA LEU A 66 5.66 12.74 9.38
C LEU A 66 5.85 11.24 9.66
N GLU A 67 5.51 10.77 10.86
CA GLU A 67 5.61 9.35 11.21
C GLU A 67 4.74 8.48 10.30
N ALA A 68 3.49 8.89 10.01
CA ALA A 68 2.63 8.18 9.07
C ALA A 68 3.22 8.13 7.65
N SER A 69 3.84 9.22 7.19
CA SER A 69 4.52 9.26 5.89
C SER A 69 5.71 8.30 5.83
N LEU A 70 6.46 8.15 6.92
CA LEU A 70 7.59 7.23 7.03
C LEU A 70 7.11 5.78 7.05
N VAL A 71 6.01 5.48 7.77
CA VAL A 71 5.34 4.17 7.74
C VAL A 71 4.90 3.83 6.32
N LEU A 72 4.29 4.79 5.60
CA LEU A 72 3.85 4.60 4.22
C LEU A 72 5.01 4.26 3.28
N GLN A 73 6.20 4.80 3.54
CA GLN A 73 7.43 4.49 2.79
C GLN A 73 8.09 3.17 3.20
N GLY A 74 7.49 2.42 4.14
CA GLY A 74 8.00 1.13 4.61
C GLY A 74 9.12 1.24 5.65
N ALA A 75 9.27 2.38 6.33
CA ALA A 75 10.28 2.54 7.38
C ALA A 75 9.98 1.63 8.59
N THR A 76 11.03 1.01 9.15
CA THR A 76 10.92 0.24 10.40
C THR A 76 10.74 1.16 11.61
N PRO A 77 10.30 0.66 12.79
CA PRO A 77 10.18 1.46 14.00
C PRO A 77 11.48 2.18 14.39
N GLU A 78 12.64 1.54 14.21
CA GLU A 78 13.95 2.12 14.49
C GLU A 78 14.29 3.24 13.50
N GLN A 79 13.97 3.04 12.22
CA GLN A 79 14.13 4.07 11.19
C GLN A 79 13.21 5.26 11.45
N ILE A 80 11.96 5.03 11.84
CA ILE A 80 11.01 6.09 12.20
C ILE A 80 11.57 6.88 13.39
N ALA A 81 12.04 6.22 14.45
CA ALA A 81 12.61 6.90 15.61
C ALA A 81 13.84 7.76 15.25
N MET A 82 14.64 7.32 14.28
CA MET A 82 15.80 8.06 13.77
C MET A 82 15.38 9.27 12.91
N TYR A 83 14.51 9.05 11.92
CA TYR A 83 14.14 10.07 10.92
C TYR A 83 13.14 11.09 11.47
N ALA A 84 12.18 10.69 12.30
CA ALA A 84 11.19 11.59 12.87
C ALA A 84 11.80 12.62 13.82
N ASN A 85 13.02 12.41 14.31
CA ASN A 85 13.75 13.34 15.16
C ASN A 85 14.84 14.14 14.43
N ASP A 86 15.19 13.75 13.21
CA ASP A 86 16.23 14.39 12.41
C ASP A 86 15.78 15.75 11.86
N ALA A 87 16.60 16.79 12.08
CA ALA A 87 16.25 18.15 11.68
C ALA A 87 16.14 18.30 10.16
N THR A 88 17.02 17.65 9.39
CA THR A 88 16.98 17.71 7.93
C THR A 88 15.72 17.06 7.37
N THR A 89 15.36 15.88 7.89
CA THR A 89 14.13 15.17 7.52
C THR A 89 12.89 16.03 7.80
N LYS A 90 12.82 16.66 8.97
CA LYS A 90 11.71 17.57 9.32
C LYS A 90 11.61 18.75 8.36
N GLN A 91 12.72 19.37 7.99
CA GLN A 91 12.71 20.51 7.05
C GLN A 91 12.25 20.07 5.65
N ILE A 92 12.78 18.96 5.14
CA ILE A 92 12.35 18.41 3.84
C ILE A 92 10.85 18.11 3.84
N TYR A 93 10.35 17.47 4.90
CA TYR A 93 8.93 17.17 5.02
C TYR A 93 8.06 18.43 5.14
N ALA A 94 8.53 19.44 5.87
CA ALA A 94 7.84 20.71 5.99
C ALA A 94 7.70 21.42 4.62
N ASP A 95 8.75 21.43 3.81
CA ASP A 95 8.70 22.00 2.45
C ASP A 95 7.69 21.23 1.56
N GLN A 96 7.62 19.90 1.68
CA GLN A 96 6.63 19.09 0.96
C GLN A 96 5.19 19.43 1.38
N LEU A 97 4.94 19.61 2.68
CA LEU A 97 3.63 20.01 3.19
C LEU A 97 3.25 21.41 2.70
N ILE A 98 4.17 22.38 2.74
CA ILE A 98 3.92 23.73 2.22
C ILE A 98 3.53 23.67 0.74
N ASN A 99 4.28 22.95 -0.08
CA ASN A 99 3.97 22.78 -1.51
C ASN A 99 2.60 22.13 -1.73
N SER A 100 2.28 21.10 -0.94
CA SER A 100 0.99 20.39 -1.01
C SER A 100 -0.17 21.32 -0.64
N ILE A 101 -0.04 22.10 0.44
CA ILE A 101 -1.06 23.07 0.86
C ILE A 101 -1.30 24.10 -0.24
N LEU A 102 -0.24 24.71 -0.78
CA LEU A 102 -0.36 25.73 -1.81
C LEU A 102 -1.02 25.21 -3.09
N LEU A 103 -0.62 24.02 -3.57
CA LEU A 103 -1.19 23.42 -4.78
C LEU A 103 -2.63 22.95 -4.59
N LEU A 104 -2.96 22.36 -3.44
CA LEU A 104 -4.33 21.93 -3.15
C LEU A 104 -5.27 23.14 -2.99
N ASN A 105 -4.84 24.20 -2.31
CA ASN A 105 -5.62 25.44 -2.22
C ASN A 105 -5.90 26.04 -3.60
N LYS A 106 -4.90 26.04 -4.49
CA LYS A 106 -5.08 26.48 -5.87
C LYS A 106 -6.07 25.60 -6.63
N ALA A 107 -5.92 24.27 -6.54
CA ALA A 107 -6.80 23.32 -7.21
C ALA A 107 -8.26 23.44 -6.75
N GLU A 108 -8.50 23.69 -5.45
CA GLU A 108 -9.83 23.97 -4.90
C GLU A 108 -10.40 25.29 -5.43
N ALA A 109 -9.60 26.37 -5.48
CA ALA A 109 -10.03 27.64 -6.05
C ALA A 109 -10.38 27.52 -7.56
N GLU A 110 -9.68 26.65 -8.28
CA GLU A 110 -9.94 26.31 -9.68
C GLU A 110 -11.07 25.29 -9.87
N LYS A 111 -11.65 24.77 -8.78
CA LYS A 111 -12.68 23.71 -8.79
C LYS A 111 -12.24 22.45 -9.54
N PHE A 112 -10.93 22.17 -9.55
CA PHE A 112 -10.33 21.08 -10.30
C PHE A 112 -10.95 19.72 -9.93
N PHE A 113 -11.23 19.52 -8.63
CA PHE A 113 -11.82 18.28 -8.10
C PHE A 113 -13.34 18.17 -8.30
N GLU A 114 -14.01 19.21 -8.84
CA GLU A 114 -15.45 19.16 -9.13
C GLU A 114 -15.76 18.49 -10.48
N THR A 115 -14.75 18.23 -11.31
CA THR A 115 -14.92 17.53 -12.59
C THR A 115 -15.28 16.05 -12.36
N GLU A 116 -16.08 15.47 -13.26
CA GLU A 116 -16.47 14.04 -13.15
C GLU A 116 -15.25 13.12 -13.26
N GLU A 117 -14.30 13.43 -14.15
CA GLU A 117 -13.03 12.70 -14.28
C GLU A 117 -12.26 12.67 -12.95
N ALA A 118 -12.09 13.83 -12.30
CA ALA A 118 -11.39 13.90 -11.02
C ALA A 118 -12.14 13.12 -9.93
N LYS A 119 -13.47 13.25 -9.85
CA LYS A 119 -14.30 12.52 -8.88
C LYS A 119 -14.18 11.00 -9.06
N ASP A 120 -14.29 10.52 -10.29
CA ASP A 120 -14.20 9.08 -10.59
C ASP A 120 -12.83 8.53 -10.22
N PHE A 121 -11.76 9.24 -10.60
CA PHE A 121 -10.40 8.86 -10.27
C PHE A 121 -10.13 8.87 -8.76
N ILE A 122 -10.59 9.90 -8.04
CA ILE A 122 -10.45 10.02 -6.59
C ILE A 122 -11.24 8.92 -5.87
N ASN A 123 -12.49 8.67 -6.27
CA ASN A 123 -13.32 7.63 -5.67
C ASN A 123 -12.73 6.23 -5.85
N LEU A 124 -12.22 5.94 -7.05
CA LEU A 124 -11.47 4.72 -7.33
C LEU A 124 -10.24 4.60 -6.41
N SER A 125 -9.46 5.67 -6.31
CA SER A 125 -8.25 5.72 -5.50
C SER A 125 -8.54 5.53 -4.01
N ILE A 126 -9.55 6.22 -3.47
CA ILE A 126 -9.97 6.09 -2.07
C ILE A 126 -10.41 4.66 -1.75
N ARG A 127 -11.24 4.06 -2.62
CA ARG A 127 -11.69 2.66 -2.45
C ARG A 127 -10.50 1.72 -2.39
N ASN A 128 -9.57 1.85 -3.34
CA ASN A 128 -8.41 0.98 -3.44
C ASN A 128 -7.46 1.16 -2.25
N ILE A 129 -7.14 2.39 -1.85
CA ILE A 129 -6.25 2.67 -0.71
C ILE A 129 -6.84 2.13 0.60
N LYS A 130 -8.16 2.31 0.83
CA LYS A 130 -8.84 1.77 2.02
C LYS A 130 -8.75 0.24 2.07
N PHE A 131 -9.03 -0.41 0.94
CA PHE A 131 -8.93 -1.86 0.82
C PHE A 131 -7.50 -2.34 1.08
N GLN A 132 -6.51 -1.74 0.41
CA GLN A 132 -5.10 -2.10 0.54
C GLN A 132 -4.59 -1.90 1.97
N TYR A 133 -4.88 -0.77 2.60
CA TYR A 133 -4.46 -0.51 3.97
C TYR A 133 -5.03 -1.57 4.93
N TYR A 134 -6.31 -1.89 4.81
CA TYR A 134 -6.96 -2.87 5.68
C TYR A 134 -6.39 -4.28 5.48
N VAL A 135 -6.22 -4.73 4.23
CA VAL A 135 -5.61 -6.03 3.92
C VAL A 135 -4.18 -6.11 4.43
N THR A 136 -3.35 -5.10 4.18
CA THR A 136 -1.96 -5.06 4.66
C THR A 136 -1.90 -5.12 6.18
N LYS A 137 -2.81 -4.44 6.89
CA LYS A 137 -2.91 -4.52 8.35
C LYS A 137 -3.29 -5.92 8.83
N LEU A 138 -4.32 -6.54 8.24
CA LEU A 138 -4.71 -7.90 8.58
C LEU A 138 -3.57 -8.89 8.36
N MET A 139 -2.84 -8.79 7.25
CA MET A 139 -1.68 -9.64 6.98
C MET A 139 -0.54 -9.41 7.99
N ALA A 140 -0.24 -8.14 8.31
CA ALA A 140 0.80 -7.81 9.27
C ALA A 140 0.45 -8.27 10.69
N ASP A 141 -0.82 -8.26 11.08
CA ASP A 141 -1.27 -8.75 12.37
C ASP A 141 -1.35 -10.28 12.42
N ALA A 142 -1.78 -10.93 11.33
CA ALA A 142 -1.76 -12.38 11.21
C ALA A 142 -0.32 -12.94 11.25
N SER A 143 0.62 -12.31 10.54
CA SER A 143 2.01 -12.80 10.46
C SER A 143 2.75 -12.81 11.80
N LYS A 144 2.39 -11.91 12.74
CA LYS A 144 2.94 -11.89 14.11
C LYS A 144 2.59 -13.17 14.90
N ASN A 145 1.45 -13.78 14.58
CA ASN A 145 0.94 -14.96 15.28
C ASN A 145 1.36 -16.27 14.59
N ILE A 146 1.96 -16.20 13.40
CA ILE A 146 2.47 -17.38 12.71
C ILE A 146 3.83 -17.73 13.34
N PRO A 147 4.02 -18.98 13.81
CA PRO A 147 5.30 -19.40 14.35
C PRO A 147 6.38 -19.39 13.27
N ASP A 148 7.63 -19.20 13.67
CA ASP A 148 8.74 -19.31 12.73
C ASP A 148 8.81 -20.75 12.19
N PRO A 149 9.07 -20.92 10.88
CA PRO A 149 9.11 -22.24 10.28
C PRO A 149 10.30 -23.04 10.82
N THR A 150 10.12 -24.35 10.95
CA THR A 150 11.25 -25.28 11.08
C THR A 150 12.16 -25.20 9.85
N PRO A 151 13.44 -25.58 9.96
CA PRO A 151 14.35 -25.62 8.80
C PRO A 151 13.78 -26.43 7.63
N GLU A 152 13.12 -27.54 7.92
CA GLU A 152 12.48 -28.41 6.92
C GLU A 152 11.31 -27.71 6.22
N GLN A 153 10.46 -27.00 6.97
CA GLN A 153 9.34 -26.23 6.40
C GLN A 153 9.83 -25.05 5.55
N ALA A 154 10.87 -24.34 6.00
CA ALA A 154 11.46 -23.23 5.26
C ALA A 154 12.10 -23.71 3.95
N GLN A 155 12.80 -24.84 3.99
CA GLN A 155 13.39 -25.45 2.80
C GLN A 155 12.33 -25.96 1.84
N ALA A 156 11.26 -26.61 2.34
CA ALA A 156 10.15 -27.05 1.50
C ALA A 156 9.44 -25.88 0.82
N PHE A 157 9.20 -24.78 1.56
CA PHE A 157 8.64 -23.56 1.01
C PHE A 157 9.55 -22.95 -0.08
N PHE A 158 10.87 -22.91 0.17
CA PHE A 158 11.82 -22.45 -0.84
C PHE A 158 11.76 -23.28 -2.13
N GLU A 159 11.74 -24.61 -2.03
CA GLU A 159 11.69 -25.47 -3.22
C GLU A 159 10.36 -25.33 -3.98
N GLN A 160 9.24 -25.17 -3.28
CA GLN A 160 7.94 -24.95 -3.91
C GLN A 160 7.85 -23.59 -4.61
N ALA A 161 8.42 -22.55 -4.01
CA ALA A 161 8.34 -21.17 -4.52
C ALA A 161 9.57 -20.76 -5.35
N LYS A 162 10.49 -21.69 -5.64
CA LYS A 162 11.84 -21.40 -6.15
C LYS A 162 11.87 -20.49 -7.37
N ASP A 163 11.04 -20.78 -8.37
CA ASP A 163 10.99 -20.01 -9.61
C ASP A 163 10.54 -18.56 -9.35
N GLN A 164 9.52 -18.40 -8.51
CA GLN A 164 9.01 -17.10 -8.10
C GLN A 164 10.02 -16.34 -7.25
N LEU A 165 10.66 -17.00 -6.29
CA LEU A 165 11.69 -16.41 -5.43
C LEU A 165 12.90 -15.94 -6.23
N THR A 166 13.28 -16.70 -7.26
CA THR A 166 14.36 -16.34 -8.18
C THR A 166 13.97 -15.12 -9.01
N GLN A 167 12.78 -15.12 -9.62
CA GLN A 167 12.34 -14.03 -10.50
C GLN A 167 12.10 -12.71 -9.74
N MET A 168 11.49 -12.78 -8.56
CA MET A 168 11.04 -11.58 -7.84
C MET A 168 12.08 -11.02 -6.88
N TYR A 169 12.92 -11.89 -6.31
CA TYR A 169 13.83 -11.52 -5.24
C TYR A 169 15.30 -11.89 -5.53
N GLY A 170 15.57 -12.55 -6.66
CA GLY A 170 16.93 -13.00 -7.01
C GLY A 170 17.45 -14.11 -6.10
N ILE A 171 16.58 -14.79 -5.36
CA ILE A 171 16.97 -15.82 -4.38
C ILE A 171 17.04 -17.17 -5.08
N THR A 172 18.26 -17.60 -5.37
CA THR A 172 18.53 -18.83 -6.12
C THR A 172 18.86 -20.04 -5.25
N ALA A 173 19.11 -19.83 -3.95
CA ALA A 173 19.48 -20.89 -3.01
C ALA A 173 18.98 -20.62 -1.58
N TYR A 174 18.64 -21.71 -0.87
CA TYR A 174 18.42 -21.71 0.57
C TYR A 174 19.76 -21.91 1.30
N ASN A 175 20.20 -20.91 2.06
CA ASN A 175 21.44 -20.94 2.84
C ASN A 175 21.30 -20.04 4.09
N THR A 176 22.35 -19.94 4.91
CA THR A 176 22.33 -19.13 6.15
C THR A 176 21.99 -17.66 5.93
N GLU A 177 22.37 -17.07 4.80
CA GLU A 177 22.10 -15.66 4.49
C GLU A 177 20.66 -15.44 4.04
N THR A 178 20.09 -16.38 3.27
CA THR A 178 18.72 -16.27 2.73
C THR A 178 17.66 -16.84 3.67
N ALA A 179 18.03 -17.68 4.63
CA ALA A 179 17.10 -18.34 5.55
C ALA A 179 16.20 -17.37 6.34
N PRO A 180 16.70 -16.27 6.95
CA PRO A 180 15.84 -15.31 7.65
C PRO A 180 14.80 -14.66 6.73
N TYR A 181 15.19 -14.38 5.48
CA TYR A 181 14.31 -13.77 4.50
C TYR A 181 13.23 -14.76 4.03
N ILE A 182 13.62 -16.01 3.78
CA ILE A 182 12.71 -17.09 3.39
C ILE A 182 11.72 -17.39 4.53
N ALA A 183 12.15 -17.36 5.78
CA ALA A 183 11.27 -17.47 6.95
C ALA A 183 10.24 -16.34 7.01
N GLN A 184 10.64 -15.09 6.73
CA GLN A 184 9.69 -13.98 6.68
C GLN A 184 8.71 -14.11 5.51
N LEU A 185 9.17 -14.52 4.33
CA LEU A 185 8.30 -14.76 3.17
C LEU A 185 7.31 -15.90 3.41
N TYR A 186 7.74 -16.95 4.10
CA TYR A 186 6.86 -18.03 4.57
C TYR A 186 5.73 -17.44 5.42
N LYS A 187 6.05 -16.67 6.46
CA LYS A 187 5.04 -16.07 7.33
C LYS A 187 4.09 -15.15 6.58
N ASN A 188 4.60 -14.36 5.63
CA ASN A 188 3.78 -13.48 4.80
C ASN A 188 2.81 -14.27 3.91
N ALA A 189 3.26 -15.36 3.29
CA ALA A 189 2.43 -16.21 2.43
C ALA A 189 1.27 -16.86 3.22
N TYR A 190 1.54 -17.38 4.41
CA TYR A 190 0.49 -17.98 5.25
C TYR A 190 -0.45 -16.91 5.83
N ALA A 191 0.06 -15.73 6.18
CA ALA A 191 -0.79 -14.60 6.59
C ALA A 191 -1.73 -14.17 5.46
N GLN A 192 -1.25 -14.15 4.21
CA GLN A 192 -2.06 -13.88 3.04
C GLN A 192 -3.20 -14.89 2.89
N GLN A 193 -2.91 -16.19 3.03
CA GLN A 193 -3.92 -17.25 2.94
C GLN A 193 -5.02 -17.10 4.00
N LEU A 194 -4.67 -16.70 5.23
CA LEU A 194 -5.65 -16.44 6.27
C LEU A 194 -6.60 -15.29 5.87
N VAL A 195 -6.06 -14.20 5.34
CA VAL A 195 -6.87 -13.06 4.88
C VAL A 195 -7.71 -13.42 3.66
N GLU A 196 -7.18 -14.22 2.73
CA GLU A 196 -7.94 -14.72 1.57
C GLU A 196 -9.11 -15.61 2.01
N ARG A 197 -8.92 -16.44 3.03
CA ARG A 197 -10.00 -17.23 3.63
C ARG A 197 -11.05 -16.32 4.26
N ASP A 198 -10.65 -15.30 5.00
CA ASP A 198 -11.60 -14.35 5.59
C ASP A 198 -12.42 -13.61 4.51
N ILE A 199 -11.78 -13.24 3.39
CA ILE A 199 -12.46 -12.67 2.22
C ILE A 199 -13.46 -13.67 1.63
N GLN A 200 -13.09 -14.95 1.54
CA GLN A 200 -13.98 -15.99 1.04
C GLN A 200 -15.19 -16.20 1.97
N ASP A 201 -14.98 -16.26 3.29
CA ASP A 201 -16.05 -16.35 4.27
C ASP A 201 -17.01 -15.16 4.18
N LEU A 202 -16.49 -13.95 3.91
CA LEU A 202 -17.31 -12.76 3.67
C LEU A 202 -18.13 -12.88 2.38
N LYS A 203 -17.55 -13.43 1.31
CA LYS A 203 -18.27 -13.67 0.05
C LYS A 203 -19.37 -14.70 0.23
N ASP A 204 -19.11 -15.78 0.97
CA ASP A 204 -20.07 -16.86 1.18
C ASP A 204 -21.28 -16.43 2.03
N LYS A 205 -21.09 -15.42 2.89
CA LYS A 205 -22.16 -14.82 3.71
C LYS A 205 -22.93 -13.71 2.97
N ALA A 206 -22.37 -13.16 1.89
CA ALA A 206 -22.96 -12.05 1.17
C ALA A 206 -23.96 -12.53 0.11
N VAL A 207 -25.05 -11.79 -0.06
CA VAL A 207 -25.92 -11.94 -1.24
C VAL A 207 -25.24 -11.22 -2.41
N ILE A 208 -24.64 -11.99 -3.32
CA ILE A 208 -23.91 -11.47 -4.48
C ILE A 208 -24.70 -11.76 -5.75
N GLU A 209 -25.25 -10.71 -6.36
CA GLU A 209 -25.89 -10.76 -7.68
C GLU A 209 -24.94 -10.19 -8.74
N ARG A 210 -24.84 -10.87 -9.89
CA ARG A 210 -23.99 -10.45 -11.02
C ARG A 210 -24.84 -10.34 -12.28
N ASN A 211 -24.84 -9.16 -12.90
CA ASN A 211 -25.50 -8.94 -14.18
C ASN A 211 -24.60 -9.41 -15.33
N THR A 212 -24.64 -10.71 -15.65
CA THR A 212 -23.82 -11.33 -16.69
C THR A 212 -24.11 -10.81 -18.10
N ALA A 213 -25.30 -10.25 -18.36
CA ALA A 213 -25.61 -9.62 -19.64
C ALA A 213 -24.76 -8.37 -19.90
N VAL A 214 -24.33 -7.66 -18.84
CA VAL A 214 -23.45 -6.50 -18.92
C VAL A 214 -21.98 -6.89 -18.73
N LEU A 215 -21.70 -7.80 -17.80
CA LEU A 215 -20.33 -8.22 -17.48
C LEU A 215 -19.70 -9.15 -18.54
N GLY A 216 -20.52 -9.77 -19.38
CA GLY A 216 -20.10 -10.89 -20.21
C GLY A 216 -19.93 -12.19 -19.41
N GLU A 217 -19.65 -13.29 -20.10
CA GLU A 217 -19.30 -14.55 -19.45
C GLU A 217 -17.87 -14.50 -18.93
N ALA A 218 -17.62 -15.17 -17.79
CA ALA A 218 -16.29 -15.27 -17.21
C ALA A 218 -15.37 -15.98 -18.21
N SER A 219 -14.39 -15.24 -18.75
CA SER A 219 -13.43 -15.79 -19.68
C SER A 219 -12.50 -16.79 -18.98
N ILE A 220 -12.26 -17.93 -19.64
CA ILE A 220 -11.23 -18.92 -19.28
C ILE A 220 -9.85 -18.57 -19.86
N LEU A 221 -9.67 -17.36 -20.40
CA LEU A 221 -8.36 -16.92 -20.87
C LEU A 221 -7.39 -16.94 -19.68
N PRO A 222 -6.21 -17.58 -19.83
CA PRO A 222 -5.20 -17.55 -18.79
C PRO A 222 -4.85 -16.09 -18.46
N PRO A 223 -4.54 -15.78 -17.19
CA PRO A 223 -4.16 -14.43 -16.80
C PRO A 223 -3.06 -13.94 -17.74
N GLN A 224 -3.29 -12.80 -18.38
CA GLN A 224 -2.33 -12.18 -19.28
C GLN A 224 -1.09 -11.79 -18.45
N ILE A 225 -0.06 -12.65 -18.48
CA ILE A 225 1.27 -12.28 -17.99
C ILE A 225 1.79 -11.23 -18.96
N GLY A 226 1.81 -9.97 -18.53
CA GLY A 226 2.52 -8.90 -19.26
C GLY A 226 1.73 -7.62 -19.54
N ASP A 227 0.54 -7.41 -18.99
CA ASP A 227 -0.10 -6.10 -19.12
C ASP A 227 0.41 -5.17 -18.00
N SER A 228 1.40 -4.34 -18.34
CA SER A 228 2.02 -3.35 -17.45
C SER A 228 1.07 -2.27 -16.94
N ASN A 229 -0.20 -2.29 -17.35
CA ASN A 229 -1.27 -1.40 -16.91
C ASN A 229 -2.44 -2.09 -16.20
N ALA A 230 -2.41 -3.41 -16.01
CA ALA A 230 -3.25 -4.01 -14.98
C ALA A 230 -2.71 -3.50 -13.65
N THR A 231 -3.48 -2.65 -12.97
CA THR A 231 -3.17 -2.18 -11.62
C THR A 231 -3.24 -3.38 -10.68
N ALA A 232 -2.17 -4.19 -10.70
CA ALA A 232 -1.64 -4.78 -9.50
C ALA A 232 -1.66 -3.66 -8.46
N ILE A 233 -2.44 -3.88 -7.41
CA ILE A 233 -2.31 -3.18 -6.14
C ILE A 233 -0.83 -2.82 -5.97
N PRO A 234 -0.44 -1.55 -5.76
CA PRO A 234 0.96 -1.21 -5.52
C PRO A 234 1.47 -2.02 -4.32
N GLN A 235 2.11 -3.14 -4.59
CA GLN A 235 2.72 -4.03 -3.61
C GLN A 235 4.06 -3.41 -3.21
N GLN A 236 4.04 -2.26 -2.54
CA GLN A 236 5.18 -1.90 -1.70
C GLN A 236 4.99 -2.60 -0.35
N GLY A 237 5.43 -3.87 -0.29
CA GLY A 237 5.55 -4.61 0.97
C GLY A 237 5.29 -6.12 0.90
N THR A 238 4.57 -6.62 -0.12
CA THR A 238 4.23 -8.05 -0.21
C THR A 238 4.27 -8.52 -1.67
N ASN A 239 5.48 -8.73 -2.20
CA ASN A 239 5.72 -9.20 -3.56
C ASN A 239 5.44 -10.71 -3.73
N LEU A 240 4.19 -11.15 -3.56
CA LEU A 240 3.72 -12.43 -4.05
C LEU A 240 2.51 -12.19 -4.98
N PRO A 241 2.60 -12.45 -6.29
CA PRO A 241 1.44 -12.51 -7.18
C PRO A 241 0.53 -13.67 -6.80
N GLN A 242 -0.76 -13.37 -6.68
CA GLN A 242 -1.83 -14.36 -6.74
C GLN A 242 -1.88 -14.94 -8.16
N GLN A 243 -1.29 -16.11 -8.36
CA GLN A 243 -1.76 -17.01 -9.41
C GLN A 243 -2.82 -17.93 -8.81
N GLY A 244 -3.98 -17.95 -9.47
CA GLY A 244 -5.10 -18.76 -9.04
C GLY A 244 -4.81 -20.26 -9.08
N VAL A 245 -5.62 -20.97 -8.29
CA VAL A 245 -5.83 -22.42 -8.25
C VAL A 245 -4.80 -23.19 -7.40
N ASP A 246 -5.26 -23.60 -6.21
CA ASP A 246 -4.76 -24.72 -5.38
C ASP A 246 -3.41 -24.64 -4.65
N ASN A 247 -2.92 -23.45 -4.25
CA ASN A 247 -1.83 -23.37 -3.26
C ASN A 247 -2.35 -23.30 -1.81
N ASN A 248 -3.21 -24.24 -1.43
CA ASN A 248 -3.65 -24.36 -0.04
C ASN A 248 -2.53 -25.07 0.77
N LEU A 249 -1.62 -24.29 1.34
CA LEU A 249 -0.53 -24.81 2.19
C LEU A 249 -0.99 -25.21 3.60
N LEU A 250 -2.27 -24.96 3.92
CA LEU A 250 -2.92 -25.44 5.13
C LEU A 250 -3.90 -26.57 4.80
N PRO A 251 -3.89 -27.69 5.56
CA PRO A 251 -4.93 -28.69 5.43
C PRO A 251 -6.30 -28.06 5.72
N ARG A 252 -7.29 -28.37 4.88
CA ARG A 252 -8.69 -28.00 5.15
C ARG A 252 -9.10 -28.65 6.48
N THR A 253 -9.16 -27.88 7.55
CA THR A 253 -9.82 -28.33 8.78
C THR A 253 -11.31 -28.11 8.60
N ASN A 254 -12.04 -29.19 8.35
CA ASN A 254 -13.49 -29.20 8.44
C ASN A 254 -13.90 -28.88 9.89
N ASN A 255 -14.56 -27.74 10.11
CA ASN A 255 -15.42 -27.50 11.26
C ASN A 255 -16.69 -26.81 10.76
#